data_AF-A0A5S5CCE4-F1
#
_entry.id   AF-A0A5S5CCE4-F1
#
_cell.length_a   1.000
_cell.length_b   1.000
_cell.length_c   1.000
_cell.angle_alpha   90.00
_cell.angle_beta   90.00
_cell.angle_gamma   90.00
#
_symmetry.space_group_name_H-M   'P 1'
#
loop_
_entity.id
_entity.type
_entity.pdbx_description
1 polymer ?
#
loop_
_entity_poly.entity_id
_entity_poly.type
_entity_poly.pdbx_seq_one_letter_code
_entity_poly.pdbx_strand_id
1 'polypeptide(L)'
;MGKNIQIKGIGLIIVGALFLFATHKFAITQFLELGATQSILDQHLFFISIVGMVFLSTAITHHFSPKNTGFVFLGLLLAKMIIASLFIYKMGWFDAEEFWIDKAVFLGFYFLYTILLIVLIIPFLKRI
;
A
#
# COMPACT_ATOMS: atom_id res chain seq x y z
N MET A 1 -33.97 3.92 -8.93
CA MET A 1 -32.89 2.92 -8.74
C MET A 1 -31.49 3.40 -9.15
N GLY A 2 -31.33 4.38 -10.08
CA GLY A 2 -30.01 4.82 -10.58
C GLY A 2 -29.14 5.71 -9.65
N LYS A 3 -29.74 6.48 -8.72
CA LYS A 3 -28.99 7.40 -7.84
C LYS A 3 -28.03 6.69 -6.87
N ASN A 4 -28.41 5.52 -6.36
CA ASN A 4 -27.61 4.76 -5.38
C ASN A 4 -26.37 4.09 -5.99
N ILE A 5 -26.40 3.81 -7.30
CA ILE A 5 -25.27 3.21 -8.03
C ILE A 5 -24.22 4.28 -8.36
N GLN A 6 -24.66 5.48 -8.77
CA GLN A 6 -23.75 6.61 -9.03
C GLN A 6 -22.98 7.03 -7.77
N ILE A 7 -23.64 7.11 -6.61
CA ILE A 7 -22.98 7.52 -5.35
C ILE A 7 -21.90 6.51 -4.93
N LYS A 8 -22.17 5.20 -5.07
CA LYS A 8 -21.20 4.14 -4.76
C LYS A 8 -19.99 4.12 -5.70
N GLY A 9 -20.22 4.37 -7.00
CA GLY A 9 -19.16 4.48 -8.00
C GLY A 9 -18.26 5.69 -7.77
N ILE A 10 -18.84 6.85 -7.47
CA ILE A 10 -18.10 8.09 -7.16
C ILE A 10 -17.26 7.91 -5.89
N GLY A 11 -17.79 7.27 -4.84
CA GLY A 11 -17.04 6.98 -3.63
C GLY A 11 -15.79 6.14 -3.89
N LEU A 12 -15.90 5.13 -4.76
CA LEU A 12 -14.77 4.29 -5.16
C LEU A 12 -13.69 5.05 -5.95
N ILE A 13 -14.11 5.96 -6.84
CA ILE A 13 -13.20 6.82 -7.61
C ILE A 13 -12.46 7.78 -6.67
N ILE A 14 -13.15 8.38 -5.70
CA ILE A 14 -12.53 9.29 -4.71
C ILE A 14 -11.50 8.54 -3.86
N VAL A 15 -11.82 7.33 -3.39
CA VAL A 15 -10.88 6.50 -2.61
C VAL A 15 -9.66 6.13 -3.45
N GLY A 16 -9.85 5.73 -4.70
CA GLY A 16 -8.74 5.44 -5.61
C GLY A 16 -7.88 6.67 -5.89
N ALA A 17 -8.48 7.83 -6.12
CA ALA A 17 -7.77 9.08 -6.37
C ALA A 17 -6.97 9.56 -5.15
N LEU A 18 -7.55 9.48 -3.94
CA LEU A 18 -6.86 9.80 -2.70
C LEU A 18 -5.70 8.84 -2.43
N PHE A 19 -5.90 7.54 -2.70
CA PHE A 19 -4.85 6.54 -2.58
C PHE A 19 -3.70 6.82 -3.56
N LEU A 20 -4.00 7.10 -4.82
CA LEU A 20 -2.99 7.43 -5.83
C LEU A 20 -2.25 8.73 -5.51
N PHE A 21 -2.97 9.76 -5.08
CA PHE A 21 -2.38 11.04 -4.67
C PHE A 21 -1.45 10.88 -3.47
N ALA A 22 -1.91 10.17 -2.42
CA ALA A 22 -1.11 9.94 -1.22
C ALA A 22 0.09 9.02 -1.51
N THR A 23 -0.09 8.02 -2.36
CA THR A 23 1.02 7.18 -2.86
C THR A 23 2.07 8.02 -3.59
N HIS A 24 1.64 8.91 -4.49
CA HIS A 24 2.57 9.75 -5.22
C HIS A 24 3.29 10.74 -4.30
N LYS A 25 2.57 11.45 -3.45
CA LYS A 25 3.15 12.49 -2.56
C LYS A 25 4.01 11.93 -1.44
N PHE A 26 3.58 10.86 -0.78
CA PHE A 26 4.31 10.31 0.36
C PHE A 26 5.29 9.22 -0.08
N ALA A 27 4.84 8.23 -0.85
CA ALA A 27 5.70 7.11 -1.20
C ALA A 27 6.72 7.48 -2.29
N ILE A 28 6.27 8.13 -3.36
CA ILE A 28 7.15 8.42 -4.50
C ILE A 28 8.00 9.66 -4.24
N THR A 29 7.42 10.80 -3.90
CA THR A 29 8.21 12.03 -3.76
C THR A 29 9.16 11.98 -2.55
N GLN A 30 8.73 11.47 -1.39
CA GLN A 30 9.60 11.46 -0.21
C GLN A 30 10.63 10.34 -0.20
N PHE A 31 10.24 9.12 -0.58
CA PHE A 31 11.15 7.97 -0.44
C PHE A 31 11.86 7.61 -1.74
N LEU A 32 11.23 7.82 -2.90
CA LEU A 32 11.92 7.68 -4.18
C LEU A 32 12.68 8.96 -4.50
N GLU A 33 12.03 10.10 -4.75
CA GLU A 33 12.66 11.27 -5.38
C GLU A 33 13.64 12.04 -4.47
N LEU A 34 13.32 12.22 -3.18
CA LEU A 34 14.12 13.01 -2.24
C LEU A 34 15.33 12.28 -1.63
N GLY A 35 15.54 10.99 -1.96
CA GLY A 35 16.71 10.26 -1.47
C GLY A 35 16.72 10.07 0.05
N ALA A 36 15.55 9.95 0.69
CA ALA A 36 15.42 9.46 2.07
C ALA A 36 15.78 7.97 2.11
N THR A 37 17.04 7.69 1.81
CA THR A 37 17.61 6.38 1.63
C THR A 37 18.76 6.32 2.59
N GLN A 38 18.57 5.62 3.72
CA GLN A 38 19.54 4.74 4.41
C GLN A 38 19.05 4.36 5.82
N SER A 39 18.17 5.15 6.47
CA SER A 39 17.74 4.84 7.84
C SER A 39 16.63 3.78 7.88
N ILE A 40 16.73 2.83 8.83
CA ILE A 40 15.69 1.83 9.11
C ILE A 40 14.36 2.50 9.48
N LEU A 41 14.40 3.67 10.12
CA LEU A 41 13.23 4.45 10.51
C LEU A 41 12.42 4.90 9.29
N ASP A 42 13.09 5.39 8.25
CA ASP A 42 12.43 5.86 7.02
C ASP A 42 11.74 4.70 6.30
N GLN A 43 12.38 3.52 6.26
CA GLN A 43 11.78 2.31 5.71
C GLN A 43 10.54 1.88 6.48
N HIS A 44 10.57 1.96 7.82
CA HIS A 44 9.39 1.70 8.65
C HIS A 44 8.25 2.68 8.39
N LEU A 45 8.55 3.98 8.34
CA LEU A 45 7.54 5.00 8.08
C LEU A 45 6.91 4.81 6.71
N PHE A 46 7.70 4.48 5.69
CA PHE A 46 7.21 4.11 4.36
C PHE A 46 6.24 2.93 4.42
N PHE A 47 6.63 1.82 5.06
CA PHE A 47 5.78 0.64 5.14
C PHE A 47 4.49 0.88 5.96
N ILE A 48 4.58 1.58 7.09
CA ILE A 48 3.43 1.93 7.92
C ILE A 48 2.46 2.79 7.12
N SER A 49 2.97 3.79 6.39
CA SER A 49 2.15 4.69 5.57
C SER A 49 1.40 3.92 4.49
N ILE A 50 2.09 3.03 3.78
CA ILE A 50 1.48 2.21 2.73
C ILE A 50 0.45 1.22 3.29
N VAL A 51 0.76 0.55 4.40
CA VAL A 51 -0.20 -0.34 5.08
C VAL A 51 -1.43 0.44 5.55
N GLY A 52 -1.23 1.58 6.20
CA GLY A 52 -2.31 2.44 6.67
C GLY A 52 -3.21 2.91 5.53
N MET A 53 -2.61 3.30 4.40
CA MET A 53 -3.35 3.69 3.20
C MET A 53 -4.18 2.53 2.62
N VAL A 54 -3.58 1.36 2.43
CA VAL A 54 -4.31 0.19 1.89
C VAL A 54 -5.44 -0.22 2.84
N PHE A 55 -5.18 -0.21 4.15
CA PHE A 55 -6.18 -0.52 5.17
C PHE A 55 -7.34 0.48 5.14
N LEU A 56 -7.05 1.77 5.20
CA LEU A 56 -8.08 2.82 5.23
C LEU A 56 -8.92 2.80 3.95
N SER A 57 -8.29 2.69 2.78
CA SER A 57 -9.00 2.59 1.50
C SER A 57 -9.87 1.34 1.41
N THR A 58 -9.42 0.22 1.97
CA THR A 58 -10.22 -1.01 2.02
C THR A 58 -11.39 -0.88 3.01
N ALA A 59 -11.17 -0.28 4.19
CA ALA A 59 -12.20 -0.05 5.19
C ALA A 59 -13.30 0.90 4.68
N ILE A 60 -12.90 1.99 4.01
CA ILE A 60 -13.84 2.92 3.36
C ILE A 60 -14.61 2.20 2.25
N THR A 61 -13.93 1.42 1.41
CA THR A 61 -14.58 0.65 0.35
C THR A 61 -15.59 -0.34 0.93
N HIS A 62 -15.24 -1.04 2.01
CA HIS A 62 -16.14 -1.95 2.69
C HIS A 62 -17.40 -1.23 3.19
N HIS A 63 -17.26 -0.02 3.73
CA HIS A 63 -18.41 0.77 4.17
C HIS A 63 -19.39 1.10 3.02
N PHE A 64 -18.88 1.48 1.85
CA PHE A 64 -19.72 1.89 0.71
C PHE A 64 -20.18 0.73 -0.19
N SER A 65 -19.32 -0.27 -0.40
CA SER A 65 -19.54 -1.41 -1.29
C SER A 65 -18.84 -2.68 -0.78
N PRO A 66 -19.43 -3.37 0.23
CA PRO A 66 -18.85 -4.59 0.81
C PRO A 66 -18.48 -5.64 -0.24
N LYS A 67 -19.35 -5.85 -1.24
CA LYS A 67 -19.18 -6.82 -2.34
C LYS A 67 -17.88 -6.62 -3.16
N ASN A 68 -17.38 -5.39 -3.24
CA ASN A 68 -16.19 -5.06 -4.04
C ASN A 68 -14.92 -4.99 -3.19
N THR A 69 -15.01 -5.13 -1.86
CA THR A 69 -13.89 -4.96 -0.93
C THR A 69 -12.73 -5.88 -1.26
N GLY A 70 -12.99 -7.16 -1.56
CA GLY A 70 -11.94 -8.12 -1.89
C GLY A 70 -11.17 -7.75 -3.16
N PHE A 71 -11.88 -7.31 -4.20
CA PHE A 71 -11.27 -6.89 -5.47
C PHE A 71 -10.42 -5.61 -5.29
N VAL A 72 -10.95 -4.63 -4.54
CA VAL A 72 -10.23 -3.39 -4.25
C VAL A 72 -9.00 -3.66 -3.39
N PHE A 73 -9.12 -4.49 -2.35
CA PHE A 73 -7.97 -4.90 -1.54
C PHE A 73 -6.89 -5.57 -2.39
N LEU A 74 -7.27 -6.49 -3.28
CA LEU A 74 -6.33 -7.16 -4.19
C LEU A 74 -5.60 -6.15 -5.09
N GLY A 75 -6.33 -5.20 -5.68
CA GLY A 75 -5.74 -4.13 -6.50
C GLY A 75 -4.79 -3.23 -5.72
N LEU A 76 -5.15 -2.85 -4.48
CA LEU A 76 -4.30 -2.04 -3.60
C LEU A 76 -3.06 -2.82 -3.12
N LEU A 77 -3.19 -4.13 -2.89
CA LEU A 77 -2.07 -5.01 -2.56
C LEU A 77 -1.08 -5.11 -3.73
N LEU A 78 -1.58 -5.25 -4.97
CA LEU A 78 -0.77 -5.22 -6.18
C LEU A 78 -0.03 -3.87 -6.34
N ALA A 79 -0.71 -2.75 -6.09
CA ALA A 79 -0.07 -1.43 -6.12
C ALA A 79 1.06 -1.34 -5.08
N LYS A 80 0.84 -1.82 -3.84
CA LYS A 80 1.89 -1.91 -2.81
C LYS A 80 3.11 -2.71 -3.31
N MET A 81 2.89 -3.85 -3.97
CA MET A 81 3.98 -4.66 -4.51
C MET A 81 4.79 -3.92 -5.57
N ILE A 82 4.12 -3.23 -6.51
CA ILE A 82 4.78 -2.46 -7.57
C ILE A 82 5.64 -1.35 -6.97
N ILE A 83 5.12 -0.60 -5.99
CA ILE A 83 5.86 0.49 -5.34
C ILE A 83 7.09 -0.07 -4.61
N ALA A 84 6.95 -1.20 -3.90
CA ALA A 84 8.08 -1.85 -3.24
C ALA A 84 9.16 -2.30 -4.26
N SER A 85 8.76 -2.84 -5.41
CA SER A 85 9.69 -3.21 -6.49
C SER A 85 10.42 -2.00 -7.06
N LEU A 86 9.73 -0.87 -7.27
CA LEU A 86 10.34 0.38 -7.73
C LEU A 86 11.33 0.94 -6.70
N PHE A 87 11.02 0.81 -5.41
CA PHE A 87 11.92 1.20 -4.32
C PHE A 87 13.20 0.34 -4.32
N ILE A 88 13.05 -0.98 -4.44
CA ILE A 88 14.18 -1.92 -4.55
C ILE A 88 15.05 -1.59 -5.77
N TYR A 89 14.44 -1.32 -6.92
CA TYR A 89 15.13 -0.93 -8.14
C TYR A 89 15.94 0.37 -7.95
N LYS A 90 15.31 1.42 -7.38
CA LYS A 90 15.99 2.70 -7.14
C LYS A 90 17.16 2.60 -6.15
N MET A 91 17.06 1.69 -5.20
CA MET A 91 18.13 1.42 -4.23
C MET A 91 19.32 0.64 -4.83
N GLY A 92 19.30 0.30 -6.12
CA GLY A 92 20.40 -0.41 -6.78
C GLY A 92 20.64 -1.82 -6.23
N TRP A 93 19.60 -2.44 -5.63
CA TRP A 93 19.74 -3.72 -4.95
C TRP A 93 20.21 -4.88 -5.84
N PHE A 94 19.97 -4.78 -7.15
CA PHE A 94 20.38 -5.78 -8.13
C PHE A 94 21.86 -5.68 -8.50
N ASP A 95 22.49 -4.52 -8.27
CA ASP A 95 23.88 -4.24 -8.69
C ASP A 95 24.88 -4.25 -7.52
N ALA A 96 24.41 -4.15 -6.26
CA ALA A 96 25.26 -4.07 -5.08
C ALA A 96 25.42 -5.43 -4.35
N GLU A 97 26.64 -5.98 -4.29
CA GLU A 97 26.95 -7.26 -3.61
C GLU A 97 27.04 -7.15 -2.07
N GLU A 98 27.33 -5.97 -1.50
CA GLU A 98 27.78 -5.88 -0.08
C GLU A 98 26.65 -5.74 0.99
N PHE A 99 25.43 -5.36 0.63
CA PHE A 99 24.40 -4.98 1.64
C PHE A 99 23.37 -6.10 1.95
N TRP A 100 23.81 -7.34 2.19
CA TRP A 100 22.87 -8.46 2.35
C TRP A 100 22.00 -8.38 3.61
N ILE A 101 22.53 -7.82 4.71
CA ILE A 101 21.81 -7.66 5.97
C ILE A 101 20.69 -6.63 5.84
N ASP A 102 20.96 -5.46 5.25
CA ASP A 102 19.95 -4.40 5.07
C ASP A 102 18.82 -4.85 4.14
N LYS A 103 19.16 -5.63 3.10
CA LYS A 103 18.18 -6.27 2.22
C LYS A 103 17.28 -7.23 2.99
N ALA A 104 17.87 -8.08 3.85
CA ALA A 104 17.14 -9.04 4.67
C ALA A 104 16.22 -8.34 5.69
N VAL A 105 16.68 -7.26 6.32
CA VAL A 105 15.90 -6.46 7.27
C VAL A 105 14.69 -5.83 6.57
N PHE A 106 14.90 -5.18 5.42
CA PHE A 106 13.80 -4.60 4.64
C PHE A 106 12.80 -5.66 4.18
N LEU A 107 13.26 -6.81 3.68
CA LEU A 107 12.37 -7.91 3.30
C LEU A 107 11.59 -8.46 4.51
N GLY A 108 12.26 -8.61 5.65
CA GLY A 108 11.63 -9.02 6.92
C GLY A 108 10.48 -8.08 7.30
N PHE A 109 10.73 -6.76 7.29
CA PHE A 109 9.67 -5.78 7.54
C PHE A 109 8.59 -5.81 6.47
N TYR A 110 8.95 -5.88 5.19
CA TYR A 110 7.99 -5.97 4.09
C TYR A 110 7.01 -7.13 4.30
N PHE A 111 7.49 -8.33 4.65
CA PHE A 111 6.63 -9.48 4.93
C PHE A 111 5.82 -9.29 6.20
N LEU A 112 6.42 -8.82 7.29
CA LEU A 112 5.73 -8.56 8.56
C LEU A 112 4.53 -7.60 8.36
N TYR A 113 4.77 -6.47 7.70
CA TYR A 113 3.74 -5.47 7.41
C TYR A 113 2.67 -5.99 6.44
N THR A 114 3.04 -6.87 5.51
CA THR A 114 2.08 -7.51 4.61
C THR A 114 1.19 -8.51 5.35
N ILE A 115 1.75 -9.34 6.23
CA ILE A 115 1.00 -10.27 7.07
C ILE A 115 0.05 -9.50 7.99
N LEU A 116 0.55 -8.46 8.65
CA LEU A 116 -0.26 -7.59 9.51
C LEU A 116 -1.44 -6.99 8.73
N LEU A 117 -1.18 -6.45 7.54
CA LEU A 117 -2.22 -5.92 6.66
C LEU A 117 -3.27 -6.98 6.31
N ILE A 118 -2.85 -8.20 5.93
CA ILE A 118 -3.78 -9.29 5.63
C ILE A 118 -4.65 -9.60 6.85
N VAL A 119 -4.03 -9.77 8.03
CA VAL A 119 -4.75 -10.06 9.29
C VAL A 119 -5.78 -8.97 9.60
N LEU A 120 -5.42 -7.69 9.42
CA LEU A 120 -6.32 -6.56 9.62
C LEU A 120 -7.48 -6.52 8.62
N ILE A 121 -7.29 -7.06 7.42
CA ILE A 121 -8.31 -7.06 6.36
C ILE A 121 -9.26 -8.27 6.43
N ILE A 122 -8.84 -9.41 7.01
CA ILE A 122 -9.68 -10.61 7.16
C ILE A 122 -11.11 -10.32 7.70
N PRO A 123 -11.30 -9.49 8.75
CA PRO A 123 -12.64 -9.19 9.26
C PRO A 123 -13.55 -8.50 8.23
N PHE A 124 -12.99 -7.69 7.33
CA PHE A 124 -13.74 -7.05 6.26
C PHE A 124 -14.11 -8.04 5.17
N LEU A 125 -13.23 -9.00 4.84
CA LEU A 125 -13.50 -10.02 3.83
C LEU A 125 -14.51 -11.07 4.29
N LYS A 126 -14.53 -11.42 5.58
CA LYS A 126 -15.50 -12.36 6.16
C LYS A 126 -16.93 -11.79 6.27
N ARG A 127 -17.08 -10.46 6.17
CA ARG A 127 -18.36 -9.76 6.29
C ARG A 127 -18.97 -9.36 4.93
N ILE A 128 -18.38 -9.82 3.82
CA ILE A 128 -18.88 -9.66 2.45
C ILE A 128 -19.96 -10.70 2.18
#